data_AF-A0A1D9GPC9-F1
#
_entry.id   AF-A0A1D9GPC9-F1
#
_cell.length_a   1.000
_cell.length_b   1.000
_cell.length_c   1.000
_cell.angle_alpha   90.00
_cell.angle_beta   90.00
_cell.angle_gamma   90.00
#
_symmetry.space_group_name_H-M   'P 1'
#
loop_
_entity.id
_entity.type
_entity.pdbx_description
1 polymer ?
#
loop_
_entity_poly.entity_id
_entity_poly.type
_entity_poly.pdbx_seq_one_letter_code
_entity_poly.pdbx_strand_id
1 'polypeptide(L)'
;MKKIHFGLFALCTVMAMPSSADQVKPDDLIVQGNLCVGFDCVDGEDFSLGTLKLKENNTRLRWHDTSAVPGDLVRQALPNAYIEGTVGESWRMDANQSNNEGANAFYINQQSLETYDVLSDGTAPDYDCSDLNAIPKPVVGTIPEGEFLESEVTCDLLTAKQTLQINGIVLGGAAGDGVALGTGATLADGEVSLGSAELRRRLVHVASALADSDVLIKSQMDSGLFQEQHERLDEIEALLGMVERSVAVLETATKAKAGSGGSGAMGWLILLFPLLLALRPRQRRYAGLR
;
A
#
# COMPACT_ATOMS: atom_id res chain seq x y z
N MET A 1 92.06 32.47 -8.02
CA MET A 1 90.77 32.21 -8.70
C MET A 1 90.10 31.03 -8.01
N LYS A 2 89.13 31.30 -7.13
CA LYS A 2 88.35 30.32 -6.35
C LYS A 2 87.25 29.75 -7.25
N LYS A 3 87.22 28.44 -7.49
CA LYS A 3 86.07 27.77 -8.11
C LYS A 3 85.17 27.25 -6.98
N ILE A 4 84.04 27.91 -6.78
CA ILE A 4 82.99 27.51 -5.86
C ILE A 4 82.13 26.49 -6.62
N HIS A 5 82.19 25.22 -6.23
CA HIS A 5 81.23 24.21 -6.69
C HIS A 5 80.02 24.23 -5.76
N PHE A 6 78.99 25.00 -6.15
CA PHE A 6 77.64 24.86 -5.62
C PHE A 6 77.02 23.63 -6.26
N GLY A 7 77.06 22.49 -5.56
CA GLY A 7 76.30 21.30 -5.93
C GLY A 7 74.82 21.57 -5.70
N LEU A 8 74.10 21.81 -6.78
CA LEU A 8 72.64 21.97 -6.80
C LEU A 8 72.00 20.64 -6.39
N PHE A 9 71.59 20.52 -5.13
CA PHE A 9 70.73 19.44 -4.67
C PHE A 9 69.34 19.69 -5.28
N ALA A 10 69.04 19.05 -6.40
CA ALA A 10 67.70 19.04 -6.99
C ALA A 10 66.78 18.26 -6.05
N LEU A 11 66.08 18.98 -5.18
CA LEU A 11 65.00 18.46 -4.35
C LEU A 11 63.81 18.15 -5.27
N CYS A 12 63.76 16.93 -5.81
CA CYS A 12 62.56 16.41 -6.46
C CYS A 12 61.45 16.26 -5.41
N THR A 13 60.68 17.32 -5.18
CA THR A 13 59.35 17.23 -4.58
C THR A 13 58.44 16.46 -5.53
N VAL A 14 58.44 15.14 -5.40
CA VAL A 14 57.43 14.28 -6.01
C VAL A 14 56.10 14.65 -5.35
N MET A 15 55.25 15.40 -6.05
CA MET A 15 53.85 15.53 -5.67
C MET A 15 53.25 14.12 -5.75
N ALA A 16 53.05 13.49 -4.59
CA ALA A 16 52.34 12.23 -4.50
C ALA A 16 50.89 12.51 -4.93
N MET A 17 50.53 12.07 -6.13
CA MET A 17 49.13 12.09 -6.55
C MET A 17 48.36 11.12 -5.67
N PRO A 18 47.16 11.47 -5.20
CA PRO A 18 46.34 10.55 -4.43
C PRO A 18 45.99 9.34 -5.31
N SER A 19 46.50 8.17 -4.94
CA SER A 19 46.04 6.90 -5.49
C SER A 19 44.83 6.46 -4.67
N SER A 20 43.68 6.34 -5.33
CA SER A 20 42.50 5.70 -4.75
C SER A 20 42.54 4.23 -5.15
N ALA A 21 42.70 3.34 -4.17
CA ALA A 21 42.62 1.90 -4.36
C ALA A 21 41.57 1.35 -3.38
N ASP A 22 40.88 0.29 -3.80
CA ASP A 22 39.90 -0.37 -2.96
C ASP A 22 40.56 -0.93 -1.69
N GLN A 23 39.95 -0.66 -0.54
CA GLN A 23 40.38 -1.25 0.71
C GLN A 23 39.68 -2.59 0.92
N VAL A 24 40.38 -3.68 0.60
CA VAL A 24 39.91 -5.03 0.93
C VAL A 24 40.42 -5.40 2.33
N LYS A 25 39.51 -5.80 3.22
CA LYS A 25 39.84 -6.39 4.53
C LYS A 25 39.55 -7.90 4.44
N PRO A 26 40.58 -8.77 4.31
CA PRO A 26 40.37 -10.21 4.08
C PRO A 26 39.79 -11.01 5.25
N ASP A 27 39.66 -10.37 6.42
CA ASP A 27 39.20 -10.95 7.67
C ASP A 27 38.21 -9.95 8.32
N ASP A 28 38.01 -10.02 9.63
CA ASP A 28 37.10 -9.13 10.36
C ASP A 28 37.49 -7.64 10.29
N LEU A 29 36.49 -6.78 10.10
CA LEU A 29 36.58 -5.35 10.37
C LEU A 29 35.79 -5.02 11.64
N ILE A 30 36.49 -4.85 12.75
CA ILE A 30 35.90 -4.45 14.03
C ILE A 30 36.16 -2.96 14.24
N VAL A 31 35.10 -2.15 14.20
CA VAL A 31 35.17 -0.71 14.51
C VAL A 31 34.68 -0.48 15.94
N GLN A 32 35.54 0.07 16.78
CA GLN A 32 35.17 0.51 18.13
C GLN A 32 34.76 1.99 18.10
N GLY A 33 33.54 2.30 18.52
CA GLY A 33 32.98 3.64 18.43
C GLY A 33 32.04 3.78 17.24
N ASN A 34 32.25 4.79 16.40
CA ASN A 34 31.30 5.18 15.37
C ASN A 34 31.89 5.09 13.96
N LEU A 35 31.02 4.88 12.97
CA LEU A 35 31.37 4.80 11.56
C LEU A 35 30.43 5.70 10.73
N CYS A 36 30.99 6.51 9.85
CA CYS A 36 30.23 7.20 8.81
C CYS A 36 30.61 6.63 7.45
N VAL A 37 29.62 6.27 6.63
CA VAL A 37 29.79 5.77 5.26
C VAL A 37 28.97 6.63 4.31
N GLY A 38 29.56 7.03 3.19
CA GLY A 38 28.93 7.85 2.17
C GLY A 38 29.71 9.14 1.89
N PHE A 39 29.45 9.75 0.74
CA PHE A 39 30.19 10.91 0.26
C PHE A 39 30.02 12.17 1.12
N ASP A 40 28.92 12.27 1.88
CA ASP A 40 28.61 13.44 2.70
C ASP A 40 29.16 13.35 4.14
N CYS A 41 29.95 12.32 4.45
CA CYS A 41 30.67 12.22 5.72
C CYS A 41 31.82 13.25 5.77
N VAL A 42 31.93 13.99 6.89
CA VAL A 42 32.99 15.00 7.06
C VAL A 42 34.01 14.64 8.15
N ASP A 43 35.14 15.33 8.19
CA ASP A 43 36.06 15.25 9.32
C ASP A 43 35.47 15.94 10.55
N GLY A 44 35.60 15.33 11.73
CA GLY A 44 34.97 15.82 12.96
C GLY A 44 33.45 15.59 13.07
N GLU A 45 32.90 14.57 12.42
CA GLU A 45 31.48 14.18 12.54
C GLU A 45 31.01 14.05 13.99
N ASP A 46 29.84 14.63 14.28
CA ASP A 46 29.18 14.46 15.57
C ASP A 46 28.33 13.18 15.60
N PHE A 47 28.72 12.19 16.38
CA PHE A 47 28.00 10.93 16.51
C PHE A 47 27.09 10.84 17.74
N SER A 48 26.75 11.97 18.37
CA SER A 48 25.84 12.01 19.52
C SER A 48 24.44 11.42 19.24
N LEU A 49 24.01 11.41 17.97
CA LEU A 49 22.68 10.96 17.52
C LEU A 49 22.71 9.66 16.69
N GLY A 50 23.84 8.96 16.62
CA GLY A 50 23.90 7.68 15.91
C GLY A 50 25.31 7.14 15.75
N THR A 51 25.47 5.82 15.95
CA THR A 51 26.76 5.11 15.93
C THR A 51 27.22 4.75 14.52
N LEU A 52 26.29 4.36 13.65
CA LEU A 52 26.53 4.16 12.22
C LEU A 52 25.70 5.17 11.45
N LYS A 53 26.37 6.05 10.71
CA LYS A 53 25.71 7.01 9.83
C LYS A 53 25.97 6.62 8.38
N LEU A 54 24.90 6.54 7.61
CA LEU A 54 24.98 6.44 6.16
C LEU A 54 24.58 7.81 5.60
N LYS A 55 25.55 8.57 5.07
CA LYS A 55 25.37 9.97 4.65
C LYS A 55 25.68 10.13 3.17
N GLU A 56 24.64 10.00 2.36
CA GLU A 56 24.62 10.36 0.94
C GLU A 56 23.18 10.27 0.44
N ASN A 57 22.84 11.00 -0.62
CA ASN A 57 21.66 10.67 -1.40
C ASN A 57 21.96 9.42 -2.22
N ASN A 58 21.93 8.21 -1.60
CA ASN A 58 21.85 6.85 -2.19
C ASN A 58 22.54 5.74 -1.39
N THR A 59 22.99 5.96 -0.15
CA THR A 59 23.62 4.89 0.64
C THR A 59 22.63 3.79 1.01
N ARG A 60 22.94 2.53 0.65
CA ARG A 60 22.08 1.36 0.89
C ARG A 60 22.81 0.27 1.63
N LEU A 61 22.05 -0.52 2.39
CA LEU A 61 22.55 -1.77 2.96
C LEU A 61 21.99 -2.93 2.14
N ARG A 62 22.86 -3.75 1.57
CA ARG A 62 22.49 -4.89 0.73
C ARG A 62 23.13 -6.17 1.27
N TRP A 63 22.32 -7.19 1.43
CA TRP A 63 22.75 -8.57 1.62
C TRP A 63 22.81 -9.23 0.25
N HIS A 64 24.02 -9.53 -0.20
CA HIS A 64 24.29 -10.07 -1.53
C HIS A 64 24.77 -11.53 -1.39
N ASP A 65 23.85 -12.49 -1.46
CA ASP A 65 24.16 -13.90 -1.29
C ASP A 65 24.15 -14.64 -2.63
N THR A 66 25.35 -14.87 -3.20
CA THR A 66 25.50 -15.61 -4.46
C THR A 66 25.32 -17.11 -4.31
N SER A 67 25.13 -17.62 -3.09
CA SER A 67 24.92 -19.05 -2.82
C SER A 67 23.44 -19.43 -2.73
N ALA A 68 22.57 -18.44 -2.59
CA ALA A 68 21.12 -18.63 -2.56
C ALA A 68 20.58 -19.03 -3.95
N VAL A 69 19.52 -19.85 -3.95
CA VAL A 69 18.82 -20.25 -5.18
C VAL A 69 17.78 -19.19 -5.53
N PRO A 70 17.74 -18.71 -6.80
CA PRO A 70 16.70 -17.81 -7.27
C PRO A 70 15.29 -18.35 -7.01
N GLY A 71 14.37 -17.44 -6.73
CA GLY A 71 12.94 -17.74 -6.73
C GLY A 71 12.37 -17.86 -8.14
N ASP A 72 11.04 -17.78 -8.24
CA ASP A 72 10.33 -17.80 -9.51
C ASP A 72 10.61 -16.54 -10.34
N LEU A 73 10.33 -16.61 -11.65
CA LEU A 73 10.33 -15.44 -12.52
C LEU A 73 9.27 -14.44 -12.05
N VAL A 74 9.69 -13.19 -11.88
CA VAL A 74 8.82 -12.07 -11.53
C VAL A 74 8.92 -10.98 -12.57
N ARG A 75 7.76 -10.44 -12.92
CA ARG A 75 7.61 -9.26 -13.76
C ARG A 75 7.34 -8.04 -12.88
N GLN A 76 8.23 -7.05 -12.94
CA GLN A 76 8.04 -5.73 -12.34
C GLN A 76 7.53 -4.76 -13.40
N ALA A 77 6.35 -4.19 -13.17
CA ALA A 77 5.81 -3.13 -14.01
C ALA A 77 6.56 -1.82 -13.79
N LEU A 78 6.82 -1.11 -14.88
CA LEU A 78 7.38 0.24 -14.96
C LEU A 78 6.44 1.10 -15.82
N PRO A 79 6.60 2.43 -15.84
CA PRO A 79 5.87 3.27 -16.77
C PRO A 79 6.14 2.87 -18.23
N ASN A 80 5.10 2.38 -18.91
CA ASN A 80 5.10 1.90 -20.30
C ASN A 80 6.11 0.77 -20.62
N ALA A 81 6.56 0.05 -19.59
CA ALA A 81 7.61 -0.94 -19.71
C ALA A 81 7.52 -1.97 -18.59
N TYR A 82 8.31 -3.03 -18.69
CA TYR A 82 8.52 -3.97 -17.61
C TYR A 82 9.95 -4.49 -17.58
N ILE A 83 10.30 -5.06 -16.44
CA ILE A 83 11.50 -5.89 -16.27
C ILE A 83 11.03 -7.27 -15.84
N GLU A 84 11.62 -8.31 -16.42
CA GLU A 84 11.33 -9.71 -16.07
C GLU A 84 12.63 -10.42 -15.71
N GLY A 85 12.63 -11.11 -14.57
CA GLY A 85 13.82 -11.76 -14.04
C GLY A 85 13.55 -12.49 -12.73
N THR A 86 14.59 -12.90 -12.02
CA THR A 86 14.46 -13.61 -10.74
C THR A 86 14.89 -12.73 -9.57
N VAL A 87 14.31 -13.02 -8.41
CA VAL A 87 14.72 -12.46 -7.11
C VAL A 87 14.74 -13.56 -6.06
N GLY A 88 15.28 -13.26 -4.88
CA GLY A 88 15.31 -14.17 -3.72
C GLY A 88 16.73 -14.38 -3.17
N GLU A 89 17.74 -14.08 -3.96
CA GLU A 89 19.15 -14.26 -3.62
C GLU A 89 19.76 -13.04 -2.93
N SER A 90 19.07 -11.90 -2.96
CA SER A 90 19.58 -10.68 -2.35
C SER A 90 18.46 -9.82 -1.79
N TRP A 91 18.75 -9.24 -0.62
CA TRP A 91 17.88 -8.34 0.12
C TRP A 91 18.55 -7.00 0.30
N ARG A 92 17.75 -5.94 0.37
CA ARG A 92 18.26 -4.58 0.48
C ARG A 92 17.32 -3.72 1.30
N MET A 93 17.95 -2.81 2.04
CA MET A 93 17.28 -1.73 2.77
C MET A 93 17.64 -0.40 2.14
N ASP A 94 16.60 0.38 1.83
CA ASP A 94 16.74 1.73 1.31
C ASP A 94 16.07 2.72 2.26
N ALA A 95 16.77 3.78 2.63
CA ALA A 95 16.17 4.94 3.28
C ALA A 95 16.14 6.09 2.27
N ASN A 96 14.93 6.57 1.98
CA ASN A 96 14.59 7.58 0.98
C ASN A 96 14.98 7.17 -0.45
N GLN A 97 14.13 7.53 -1.42
CA GLN A 97 14.45 7.28 -2.82
C GLN A 97 15.49 8.26 -3.37
N SER A 98 16.24 7.79 -4.36
CA SER A 98 17.39 8.46 -4.97
C SER A 98 17.03 9.67 -5.83
N ASN A 99 15.80 9.66 -6.36
CA ASN A 99 15.35 10.63 -7.34
C ASN A 99 15.01 11.94 -6.63
N ASN A 100 15.21 13.07 -7.31
CA ASN A 100 14.71 14.34 -6.81
C ASN A 100 13.18 14.24 -6.67
N GLU A 101 12.64 14.63 -5.52
CA GLU A 101 11.22 14.42 -5.16
C GLU A 101 10.80 12.94 -4.99
N GLY A 102 11.77 12.03 -4.89
CA GLY A 102 11.53 10.65 -4.53
C GLY A 102 10.86 10.52 -3.16
N ALA A 103 10.17 9.41 -2.94
CA ALA A 103 9.46 9.22 -1.69
C ALA A 103 10.42 9.15 -0.49
N ASN A 104 10.07 9.91 0.56
CA ASN A 104 10.70 9.84 1.87
C ASN A 104 10.13 8.64 2.64
N ALA A 105 10.68 7.46 2.37
CA ALA A 105 10.24 6.22 2.97
C ALA A 105 11.41 5.27 3.20
N PHE A 106 11.21 4.34 4.12
CA PHE A 106 12.11 3.23 4.39
C PHE A 106 11.59 1.96 3.71
N TYR A 107 12.44 1.28 2.98
CA TYR A 107 12.10 0.11 2.17
C TYR A 107 12.88 -1.10 2.66
N ILE A 108 12.20 -2.24 2.74
CA ILE A 108 12.81 -3.56 2.78
C ILE A 108 12.38 -4.28 1.51
N ASN A 109 13.35 -4.60 0.66
CA ASN A 109 13.10 -5.15 -0.66
C ASN A 109 14.02 -6.32 -0.99
N GLN A 110 13.57 -7.13 -1.94
CA GLN A 110 14.40 -8.11 -2.62
C GLN A 110 14.94 -7.48 -3.89
N GLN A 111 16.20 -7.76 -4.22
CA GLN A 111 16.87 -7.22 -5.40
C GLN A 111 17.66 -8.32 -6.10
N SER A 112 17.52 -8.40 -7.43
CA SER A 112 18.26 -9.37 -8.26
C SER A 112 19.77 -9.16 -8.20
N LEU A 113 20.55 -10.25 -8.31
CA LEU A 113 22.02 -10.17 -8.40
C LEU A 113 22.49 -9.54 -9.70
N GLU A 114 21.77 -9.82 -10.79
CA GLU A 114 22.07 -9.32 -12.12
C GLU A 114 21.10 -8.22 -12.55
N THR A 115 21.41 -7.57 -13.66
CA THR A 115 20.54 -6.59 -14.31
C THR A 115 19.84 -7.20 -15.52
N TYR A 116 18.58 -6.86 -15.71
CA TYR A 116 17.75 -7.33 -16.82
C TYR A 116 17.41 -6.18 -17.76
N ASP A 117 17.06 -6.53 -19.00
CA ASP A 117 16.63 -5.55 -20.01
C ASP A 117 15.27 -4.95 -19.65
N VAL A 118 15.12 -3.65 -19.91
CA VAL A 118 13.84 -2.95 -19.80
C VAL A 118 13.14 -3.03 -21.16
N LEU A 119 11.97 -3.66 -21.19
CA LEU A 119 11.22 -3.94 -22.42
C LEU A 119 9.86 -3.24 -22.40
N SER A 120 9.33 -2.91 -23.57
CA SER A 120 7.98 -2.33 -23.72
C SER A 120 6.93 -3.30 -23.19
N ASP A 121 5.92 -2.78 -22.49
CA ASP A 121 4.71 -3.51 -22.10
C ASP A 121 3.60 -3.46 -23.16
N GLY A 122 3.92 -2.96 -24.36
CA GLY A 122 2.97 -2.71 -25.44
C GLY A 122 2.38 -1.30 -25.44
N THR A 123 2.71 -0.46 -24.45
CA THR A 123 2.24 0.93 -24.35
C THR A 123 3.33 1.98 -24.52
N ALA A 124 4.60 1.56 -24.65
CA ALA A 124 5.72 2.49 -24.90
C ALA A 124 5.52 3.28 -26.20
N PRO A 125 5.75 4.60 -26.21
CA PRO A 125 5.66 5.40 -27.43
C PRO A 125 6.67 4.95 -28.49
N ASP A 126 6.20 4.82 -29.73
CA ASP A 126 7.02 4.63 -30.94
C ASP A 126 7.20 5.99 -31.61
N TYR A 127 8.44 6.41 -31.86
CA TYR A 127 8.76 7.78 -32.28
C TYR A 127 9.02 7.90 -33.80
N ASP A 128 8.55 8.99 -34.41
CA ASP A 128 8.82 9.28 -35.82
C ASP A 128 10.25 9.79 -35.99
N CYS A 129 11.09 8.95 -36.58
CA CYS A 129 12.49 9.25 -36.81
C CYS A 129 12.75 9.87 -38.20
N SER A 130 11.69 10.13 -38.97
CA SER A 130 11.80 10.69 -40.32
C SER A 130 12.32 12.12 -40.33
N ASP A 131 11.93 12.94 -39.34
CA ASP A 131 12.47 14.29 -39.15
C ASP A 131 13.56 14.29 -38.07
N LEU A 132 14.81 14.35 -38.51
CA LEU A 132 15.97 14.38 -37.62
C LEU A 132 16.02 15.64 -36.73
N ASN A 133 15.31 16.71 -37.07
CA ASN A 133 15.37 17.98 -36.34
C ASN A 133 14.24 18.17 -35.30
N ALA A 134 13.18 17.35 -35.34
CA ALA A 134 12.10 17.42 -34.36
C ALA A 134 12.57 16.91 -32.98
N ILE A 135 12.41 17.73 -31.93
CA ILE A 135 12.72 17.38 -30.54
C ILE A 135 11.64 18.00 -29.62
N PRO A 136 10.89 17.20 -28.82
CA PRO A 136 10.88 15.74 -28.83
C PRO A 136 10.35 15.18 -30.16
N LYS A 137 10.71 13.94 -30.48
CA LYS A 137 10.22 13.25 -31.68
C LYS A 137 8.69 13.05 -31.61
N PRO A 138 7.94 13.23 -32.71
CA PRO A 138 6.50 12.95 -32.73
C PRO A 138 6.22 11.47 -32.44
N VAL A 139 5.11 11.14 -31.78
CA VAL A 139 4.70 9.75 -31.55
C VAL A 139 3.87 9.24 -32.73
N VAL A 140 4.26 8.11 -33.32
CA VAL A 140 3.58 7.46 -34.47
C VAL A 140 2.72 6.28 -34.02
N GLY A 141 3.03 5.68 -32.88
CA GLY A 141 2.32 4.53 -32.38
C GLY A 141 2.84 4.06 -31.04
N THR A 142 2.75 2.75 -30.82
CA THR A 142 3.28 2.09 -29.63
C THR A 142 4.20 0.95 -30.03
N ILE A 143 5.29 0.80 -29.30
CA ILE A 143 6.24 -0.30 -29.46
C ILE A 143 5.59 -1.60 -28.96
N PRO A 144 5.60 -2.70 -29.73
CA PRO A 144 5.06 -3.99 -29.31
C PRO A 144 5.66 -4.50 -27.99
N GLU A 145 4.89 -5.31 -27.24
CA GLU A 145 5.36 -5.90 -25.99
C GLU A 145 6.61 -6.77 -26.22
N GLY A 146 7.63 -6.61 -25.37
CA GLY A 146 8.86 -7.41 -25.40
C GLY A 146 9.98 -6.83 -26.28
N GLU A 147 9.72 -5.75 -27.01
CA GLU A 147 10.74 -5.00 -27.77
C GLU A 147 11.41 -3.94 -26.89
N PHE A 148 12.60 -3.47 -27.29
CA PHE A 148 13.30 -2.40 -26.59
C PHE A 148 12.59 -1.05 -26.74
N LEU A 149 12.72 -0.19 -25.72
CA LEU A 149 12.19 1.17 -25.77
C LEU A 149 12.99 2.05 -26.75
N GLU A 150 12.45 3.20 -27.12
CA GLU A 150 13.12 4.17 -27.98
C GLU A 150 13.38 5.51 -27.27
N SER A 151 14.44 6.19 -27.69
CA SER A 151 14.80 7.53 -27.23
C SER A 151 13.90 8.60 -27.86
N GLU A 152 13.22 9.40 -27.03
CA GLU A 152 12.40 10.54 -27.50
C GLU A 152 13.18 11.64 -28.22
N VAL A 153 14.52 11.61 -28.12
CA VAL A 153 15.42 12.60 -28.72
C VAL A 153 16.15 12.02 -29.93
N THR A 154 16.70 10.81 -29.80
CA THR A 154 17.61 10.24 -30.80
C THR A 154 16.99 9.12 -31.62
N CYS A 155 15.81 8.60 -31.25
CA CYS A 155 15.19 7.42 -31.87
C CYS A 155 16.00 6.12 -31.78
N ASP A 156 17.11 6.11 -31.04
CA ASP A 156 17.87 4.89 -30.85
C ASP A 156 17.16 3.95 -29.87
N LEU A 157 17.32 2.65 -30.08
CA LEU A 157 16.86 1.63 -29.13
C LEU A 157 17.60 1.80 -27.80
N LEU A 158 16.81 1.97 -26.75
CA LEU A 158 17.27 2.04 -25.37
C LEU A 158 17.47 0.63 -24.84
N THR A 159 18.73 0.18 -24.84
CA THR A 159 19.19 -1.07 -24.21
C THR A 159 19.46 -0.88 -22.73
N ALA A 160 18.56 -0.17 -22.04
CA ALA A 160 18.68 0.11 -20.63
C ALA A 160 18.55 -1.21 -19.85
N LYS A 161 19.53 -1.47 -18.97
CA LYS A 161 19.48 -2.58 -18.02
C LYS A 161 19.29 -2.06 -16.62
N GLN A 162 18.43 -2.70 -15.85
CA GLN A 162 18.13 -2.34 -14.48
C GLN A 162 18.08 -3.58 -13.58
N THR A 163 18.39 -3.40 -12.29
CA THR A 163 18.15 -4.46 -11.30
C THR A 163 16.65 -4.60 -11.07
N LEU A 164 16.16 -5.84 -11.03
CA LEU A 164 14.81 -6.14 -10.61
C LEU A 164 14.70 -5.94 -9.10
N GLN A 165 13.74 -5.13 -8.66
CA GLN A 165 13.53 -4.81 -7.24
C GLN A 165 12.07 -4.94 -6.86
N ILE A 166 11.81 -5.72 -5.81
CA ILE A 166 10.46 -5.92 -5.29
C ILE A 166 10.40 -5.48 -3.84
N ASN A 167 9.59 -4.46 -3.59
CA ASN A 167 9.36 -3.96 -2.24
C ASN A 167 8.45 -4.93 -1.47
N GLY A 168 8.95 -5.43 -0.34
CA GLY A 168 8.17 -6.29 0.56
C GLY A 168 7.54 -5.50 1.70
N ILE A 169 8.26 -4.54 2.26
CA ILE A 169 7.77 -3.62 3.30
C ILE A 169 8.18 -2.21 2.93
N VAL A 170 7.25 -1.28 3.05
CA VAL A 170 7.53 0.15 2.91
C VAL A 170 6.93 0.87 4.12
N LEU A 171 7.74 1.68 4.79
CA LEU A 171 7.35 2.50 5.94
C LEU A 171 7.55 3.96 5.57
N GLY A 172 6.54 4.81 5.74
CA GLY A 172 6.67 6.22 5.39
C GLY A 172 5.32 6.89 5.15
N GLY A 173 5.26 7.78 4.17
CA GLY A 173 4.09 8.61 3.89
C GLY A 173 4.41 10.09 4.09
N ALA A 174 3.55 11.01 3.65
CA ALA A 174 3.82 12.44 3.83
C ALA A 174 3.82 12.82 5.33
N ALA A 175 3.04 12.10 6.15
CA ALA A 175 3.05 12.20 7.61
C ALA A 175 4.02 11.22 8.32
N GLY A 176 4.60 10.25 7.59
CA GLY A 176 5.55 9.26 8.13
C GLY A 176 4.93 8.15 8.99
N ASP A 177 3.61 7.95 8.92
CA ASP A 177 2.84 7.02 9.75
C ASP A 177 2.18 5.86 8.97
N GLY A 178 2.44 5.77 7.67
CA GLY A 178 1.94 4.72 6.78
C GLY A 178 2.83 3.48 6.73
N VAL A 179 2.21 2.33 6.50
CA VAL A 179 2.88 1.05 6.27
C VAL A 179 2.27 0.34 5.07
N ALA A 180 3.07 0.00 4.06
CA ALA A 180 2.69 -0.94 3.02
C ALA A 180 3.36 -2.29 3.28
N LEU A 181 2.57 -3.35 3.39
CA LEU A 181 3.03 -4.70 3.69
C LEU A 181 2.63 -5.67 2.57
N GLY A 182 3.64 -6.30 1.99
CA GLY A 182 3.51 -7.25 0.90
C GLY A 182 3.81 -6.62 -0.46
N THR A 183 4.25 -7.48 -1.39
CA THR A 183 4.62 -7.07 -2.75
C THR A 183 3.46 -6.39 -3.48
N GLY A 184 3.71 -5.26 -4.13
CA GLY A 184 2.65 -4.49 -4.82
C GLY A 184 1.63 -3.82 -3.90
N ALA A 185 1.85 -3.78 -2.57
CA ALA A 185 1.08 -2.92 -1.69
C ALA A 185 1.46 -1.45 -1.91
N THR A 186 0.47 -0.56 -1.92
CA THR A 186 0.66 0.89 -2.06
C THR A 186 0.64 1.55 -0.69
N LEU A 187 1.64 2.39 -0.42
CA LEU A 187 1.75 3.17 0.81
C LEU A 187 0.69 4.28 0.85
N ALA A 188 0.05 4.45 2.01
CA ALA A 188 -0.90 5.52 2.29
C ALA A 188 -0.68 6.02 3.74
N ASP A 189 -0.89 7.31 3.96
CA ASP A 189 -0.71 7.96 5.27
C ASP A 189 -1.76 7.47 6.26
N GLY A 190 -1.34 7.24 7.51
CA GLY A 190 -2.21 6.82 8.61
C GLY A 190 -2.79 5.39 8.48
N GLU A 191 -2.33 4.60 7.52
CA GLU A 191 -2.89 3.29 7.21
C GLU A 191 -1.83 2.17 7.15
N VAL A 192 -2.24 0.95 7.51
CA VAL A 192 -1.52 -0.28 7.18
C VAL A 192 -2.16 -0.90 5.95
N SER A 193 -1.57 -0.63 4.79
CA SER A 193 -2.00 -1.17 3.50
C SER A 193 -1.42 -2.56 3.27
N LEU A 194 -2.27 -3.49 2.86
CA LEU A 194 -1.91 -4.87 2.52
C LEU A 194 -1.99 -5.13 1.01
N GLY A 195 -2.13 -4.09 0.19
CA GLY A 195 -2.44 -4.23 -1.23
C GLY A 195 -2.54 -2.89 -1.96
N SER A 196 -3.19 -2.89 -3.11
CA SER A 196 -3.47 -1.72 -3.93
C SER A 196 -4.95 -1.68 -4.33
N ALA A 197 -5.34 -0.68 -5.12
CA ALA A 197 -6.68 -0.61 -5.69
C ALA A 197 -7.03 -1.87 -6.51
N GLU A 198 -6.04 -2.44 -7.20
CA GLU A 198 -6.17 -3.59 -8.11
C GLU A 198 -5.84 -4.93 -7.43
N LEU A 199 -5.00 -4.91 -6.39
CA LEU A 199 -4.56 -6.09 -5.67
C LEU A 199 -5.00 -6.03 -4.21
N ARG A 200 -6.06 -6.76 -3.85
CA ARG A 200 -6.52 -6.86 -2.45
C ARG A 200 -6.16 -8.21 -1.85
N ARG A 201 -5.77 -8.20 -0.58
CA ARG A 201 -5.45 -9.42 0.19
C ARG A 201 -6.48 -9.67 1.27
N ARG A 202 -6.78 -10.94 1.51
CA ARG A 202 -7.61 -11.35 2.65
C ARG A 202 -6.74 -11.46 3.89
N LEU A 203 -7.23 -10.91 4.99
CA LEU A 203 -6.77 -11.28 6.33
C LEU A 203 -7.43 -12.60 6.73
N VAL A 204 -6.62 -13.60 7.05
CA VAL A 204 -7.07 -14.95 7.41
C VAL A 204 -6.51 -15.33 8.78
N HIS A 205 -7.21 -16.24 9.47
CA HIS A 205 -6.86 -16.67 10.83
C HIS A 205 -6.86 -15.55 11.88
N VAL A 206 -7.73 -14.54 11.68
CA VAL A 206 -7.98 -13.50 12.68
C VAL A 206 -8.85 -14.07 13.79
N ALA A 207 -8.47 -13.83 15.05
CA ALA A 207 -9.25 -14.24 16.21
C ALA A 207 -10.51 -13.37 16.36
N SER A 208 -11.48 -13.84 17.14
CA SER A 208 -12.68 -13.06 17.45
C SER A 208 -12.31 -11.75 18.17
N ALA A 209 -12.90 -10.65 17.72
CA ALA A 209 -12.79 -9.33 18.34
C ALA A 209 -13.38 -9.33 19.76
N LEU A 210 -12.71 -8.66 20.69
CA LEU A 210 -13.14 -8.47 22.09
C LEU A 210 -13.20 -6.98 22.48
N ALA A 211 -12.30 -6.15 21.94
CA ALA A 211 -12.25 -4.72 22.18
C ALA A 211 -12.84 -3.93 21.00
N ASP A 212 -13.24 -2.69 21.25
CA ASP A 212 -13.84 -1.80 20.24
C ASP A 212 -12.88 -1.48 19.08
N SER A 213 -11.57 -1.61 19.31
CA SER A 213 -10.52 -1.40 18.29
C SER A 213 -10.17 -2.64 17.48
N ASP A 214 -10.75 -3.79 17.79
CA ASP A 214 -10.42 -5.05 17.12
C ASP A 214 -11.12 -5.16 15.77
N VAL A 215 -10.48 -5.90 14.85
CA VAL A 215 -11.07 -6.19 13.53
C VAL A 215 -12.13 -7.29 13.68
N LEU A 216 -13.36 -7.00 13.24
CA LEU A 216 -14.44 -7.98 13.22
C LEU A 216 -14.19 -9.07 12.19
N ILE A 217 -14.39 -10.33 12.59
CA ILE A 217 -14.37 -11.48 11.68
C ILE A 217 -15.76 -11.75 11.10
N LYS A 218 -15.80 -12.45 9.96
CA LYS A 218 -17.04 -12.76 9.24
C LYS A 218 -18.11 -13.39 10.14
N SER A 219 -17.75 -14.37 10.98
CA SER A 219 -18.72 -15.04 11.85
C SER A 219 -19.36 -14.12 12.90
N GLN A 220 -18.62 -13.13 13.40
CA GLN A 220 -19.16 -12.13 14.33
C GLN A 220 -20.12 -11.17 13.59
N MET A 221 -19.75 -10.72 12.40
CA MET A 221 -20.60 -9.87 11.55
C MET A 221 -21.91 -10.58 11.17
N ASP A 222 -21.81 -11.84 10.74
CA ASP A 222 -22.97 -12.68 10.43
C ASP A 222 -23.86 -12.80 11.69
N SER A 223 -23.29 -13.14 12.84
CA SER A 223 -24.07 -13.28 14.09
C SER A 223 -24.80 -12.01 14.53
N GLY A 224 -24.16 -10.83 14.41
CA GLY A 224 -24.77 -9.55 14.80
C GLY A 224 -25.88 -9.13 13.85
N LEU A 225 -25.69 -9.28 12.53
CA LEU A 225 -26.67 -8.89 11.52
C LEU A 225 -27.92 -9.78 11.55
N PHE A 226 -27.74 -11.09 11.76
CA PHE A 226 -28.86 -12.03 11.76
C PHE A 226 -29.68 -12.00 13.06
N GLN A 227 -29.10 -11.59 14.20
CA GLN A 227 -29.84 -11.37 15.44
C GLN A 227 -30.83 -10.20 15.30
N GLU A 228 -30.38 -9.04 14.81
CA GLU A 228 -31.27 -7.88 14.63
C GLU A 228 -32.38 -8.15 13.59
N GLN A 229 -32.06 -8.90 12.53
CA GLN A 229 -33.05 -9.31 11.52
C GLN A 229 -34.11 -10.26 12.09
N HIS A 230 -33.72 -11.22 12.93
CA HIS A 230 -34.66 -12.12 13.60
C HIS A 230 -35.57 -11.37 14.56
N GLU A 231 -35.03 -10.48 15.39
CA GLU A 231 -35.84 -9.68 16.33
C GLU A 231 -36.89 -8.82 15.60
N ARG A 232 -36.53 -8.24 14.45
CA ARG A 232 -37.50 -7.50 13.60
C ARG A 232 -38.54 -8.40 12.95
N LEU A 233 -38.18 -9.61 12.54
CA LEU A 233 -39.12 -10.58 11.97
C LEU A 233 -40.13 -11.04 13.03
N ASP A 234 -39.65 -11.32 14.24
CA ASP A 234 -40.50 -11.68 15.39
C ASP A 234 -41.49 -10.55 15.73
N GLU A 235 -41.06 -9.28 15.62
CA GLU A 235 -41.93 -8.12 15.82
C GLU A 235 -43.02 -8.03 14.73
N ILE A 236 -42.67 -8.23 13.46
CA ILE A 236 -43.62 -8.21 12.34
C ILE A 236 -44.64 -9.35 12.48
N GLU A 237 -44.21 -10.55 12.87
CA GLU A 237 -45.10 -11.69 13.11
C GLU A 237 -46.08 -11.38 14.25
N ALA A 238 -45.62 -10.75 15.33
CA ALA A 238 -46.48 -10.31 16.42
C ALA A 238 -47.52 -9.26 15.97
N LEU A 239 -47.13 -8.31 15.10
CA LEU A 239 -48.05 -7.32 14.53
C LEU A 239 -49.11 -7.98 13.64
N LEU A 240 -48.72 -8.90 12.77
CA LEU A 240 -49.66 -9.65 11.90
C LEU A 240 -50.66 -10.46 12.74
N GLY A 241 -50.20 -11.14 13.78
CA GLY A 241 -51.09 -11.88 14.69
C GLY A 241 -52.11 -10.97 15.42
N MET A 242 -51.74 -9.72 15.71
CA MET A 242 -52.70 -8.75 16.26
C MET A 242 -53.73 -8.29 15.22
N VAL A 243 -53.30 -8.08 13.97
CA VAL A 243 -54.21 -7.72 12.87
C VAL A 243 -55.21 -8.85 12.63
N GLU A 244 -54.75 -10.11 12.54
CA GLU A 244 -55.62 -11.27 12.35
C GLU A 244 -56.68 -11.40 13.45
N ARG A 245 -56.29 -11.23 14.72
CA ARG A 245 -57.25 -11.23 15.84
C ARG A 245 -58.25 -10.09 15.75
N SER A 246 -57.83 -8.90 15.34
CA SER A 246 -58.73 -7.76 15.16
C SER A 246 -59.76 -8.02 14.06
N VAL A 247 -59.34 -8.65 12.96
CA VAL A 247 -60.22 -9.06 11.87
C VAL A 247 -61.21 -10.14 12.34
N ALA A 248 -60.76 -11.16 13.08
CA ALA A 248 -61.65 -12.21 13.60
C ALA A 248 -62.75 -11.64 14.53
N VAL A 249 -62.41 -10.64 15.36
CA VAL A 249 -63.39 -9.92 16.20
C VAL A 249 -64.36 -9.12 15.34
N LEU A 250 -63.88 -8.45 14.29
CA LEU A 250 -64.74 -7.72 13.34
C LEU A 250 -65.66 -8.66 12.53
N GLU A 251 -65.17 -9.83 12.14
CA GLU A 251 -65.95 -10.85 11.41
C GLU A 251 -67.04 -11.48 12.27
N THR A 252 -66.75 -11.74 13.54
CA THR A 252 -67.77 -12.25 14.48
C THR A 252 -68.82 -11.19 14.81
N ALA A 253 -68.42 -9.92 14.95
CA ALA A 253 -69.35 -8.81 15.10
C ALA A 253 -70.26 -8.63 13.86
N THR A 254 -69.71 -8.74 12.65
CA THR A 254 -70.49 -8.68 11.37
C THR A 254 -71.43 -9.87 11.20
N LYS A 255 -71.00 -11.09 11.51
CA LYS A 255 -71.88 -12.29 11.49
C LYS A 255 -72.99 -12.23 12.54
N ALA A 256 -72.69 -11.75 13.76
CA ALA A 256 -73.70 -11.54 14.79
C ALA A 256 -74.77 -10.52 14.36
N LYS A 257 -74.40 -9.54 13.50
CA LYS A 257 -75.37 -8.60 12.92
C LYS A 257 -76.15 -9.18 11.74
N ALA A 258 -75.59 -10.14 11.00
CA ALA A 258 -76.26 -10.78 9.88
C ALA A 258 -77.37 -11.78 10.31
N GLY A 259 -77.35 -12.26 11.55
CA GLY A 259 -78.37 -13.16 12.11
C GLY A 259 -79.65 -12.48 12.66
N SER A 260 -79.70 -11.16 12.71
CA SER A 260 -80.88 -10.39 13.11
C SER A 260 -81.41 -9.65 11.90
N GLY A 261 -82.46 -10.21 11.28
CA GLY A 261 -83.17 -9.55 10.19
C GLY A 261 -83.68 -8.17 10.60
N GLY A 262 -83.46 -7.19 9.73
CA GLY A 262 -84.27 -5.98 9.67
C GLY A 262 -83.67 -4.71 10.26
N SER A 263 -83.39 -3.77 9.34
CA SER A 263 -83.48 -2.31 9.50
C SER A 263 -82.28 -1.55 10.11
N GLY A 264 -81.82 -0.53 9.37
CA GLY A 264 -81.08 0.60 9.92
C GLY A 264 -79.57 0.61 9.66
N ALA A 265 -79.17 0.92 8.43
CA ALA A 265 -77.82 1.35 8.10
C ALA A 265 -77.53 2.74 8.70
N MET A 266 -77.30 2.85 10.01
CA MET A 266 -76.64 4.03 10.61
C MET A 266 -76.15 3.86 12.07
N GLY A 267 -76.19 2.66 12.66
CA GLY A 267 -75.85 2.48 14.08
C GLY A 267 -74.40 2.05 14.40
N TRP A 268 -73.58 1.69 13.41
CA TRP A 268 -72.30 1.02 13.67
C TRP A 268 -71.07 1.91 13.74
N LEU A 269 -71.17 3.14 13.24
CA LEU A 269 -70.10 4.13 13.41
C LEU A 269 -70.04 4.70 14.85
N ILE A 270 -71.09 4.53 15.65
CA ILE A 270 -71.19 5.14 17.00
C ILE A 270 -70.63 4.22 18.11
N LEU A 271 -70.52 2.92 17.86
CA LEU A 271 -69.88 1.98 18.81
C LEU A 271 -68.35 1.89 18.64
N LEU A 272 -67.77 2.61 17.67
CA LEU A 272 -66.31 2.66 17.45
C LEU A 272 -65.58 3.66 18.35
N PHE A 273 -66.30 4.55 19.04
CA PHE A 273 -65.66 5.60 19.85
C PHE A 273 -65.12 5.18 21.23
N PRO A 274 -65.72 4.22 21.98
CA PRO A 274 -65.18 3.87 23.30
C PRO A 274 -64.03 2.85 23.25
N LEU A 275 -63.89 2.05 22.18
CA LEU A 275 -62.83 1.03 22.10
C LEU A 275 -61.46 1.61 21.66
N LEU A 276 -61.47 2.67 20.83
CA LEU A 276 -60.25 3.40 20.45
C LEU A 276 -59.64 4.22 21.60
N LEU A 277 -60.39 4.45 22.69
CA LEU A 277 -59.89 5.11 23.90
C LEU A 277 -59.27 4.13 24.92
N ALA A 278 -59.57 2.84 24.83
CA ALA A 278 -59.00 1.81 25.72
C ALA A 278 -57.64 1.27 25.22
N LEU A 279 -57.26 1.52 23.96
CA LEU A 279 -55.97 1.16 23.35
C LEU A 279 -55.05 2.38 23.21
N ARG A 280 -54.96 3.25 24.23
CA ARG A 280 -53.81 4.14 24.35
C ARG A 280 -52.60 3.30 24.80
N PRO A 281 -51.55 3.12 23.98
CA PRO A 281 -50.30 2.62 24.51
C PRO A 281 -49.79 3.65 25.53
N ARG A 282 -49.54 3.19 26.76
CA ARG A 282 -48.77 3.95 27.75
C ARG A 282 -47.39 4.18 27.11
N GLN A 283 -47.14 5.38 26.60
CA GLN A 283 -45.78 5.79 26.23
C GLN A 283 -44.91 5.70 27.50
N ARG A 284 -44.12 4.64 27.61
CA ARG A 284 -42.94 4.64 28.48
C ARG A 284 -41.95 5.58 27.83
N ARG A 285 -41.73 6.73 28.47
CA ARG A 285 -40.59 7.61 28.21
C ARG A 285 -39.33 6.76 28.37
N TYR A 286 -38.63 6.48 27.28
CA TYR A 286 -37.21 6.16 27.35
C TYR A 286 -36.49 7.48 27.65
N ALA A 287 -36.05 7.61 28.89
CA ALA A 287 -35.03 8.58 29.26
C ALA A 287 -33.74 8.12 28.58
N GLY A 288 -33.06 9.04 27.92
CA GLY A 288 -31.75 8.81 27.36
C GLY A 288 -30.77 8.37 28.44
N LEU A 289 -29.96 7.37 28.08
CA LEU A 289 -28.68 7.12 28.71
C LEU A 289 -27.61 7.40 27.66
N ARG A 290 -26.69 8.26 28.08
CA ARG A 290 -25.35 8.42 27.51
C ARG A 290 -24.59 7.11 27.58
#